data_AF-H6L7D1-F1
#
_entry.id   AF-H6L7D1-F1
#
_cell.length_a   1.000
_cell.length_b   1.000
_cell.length_c   1.000
_cell.angle_alpha   90.00
_cell.angle_beta   90.00
_cell.angle_gamma   90.00
#
_symmetry.space_group_name_H-M   'P 1'
#
loop_
_entity.id
_entity.type
_entity.pdbx_description
1 polymer ?
#
loop_
_entity_poly.entity_id
_entity_poly.type
_entity_poly.pdbx_seq_one_letter_code
_entity_poly.pdbx_strand_id
1 'polypeptide(L)'
;MFSSIVIIGLAILAYSLFKFSSALSEDRYELEEQSLAEKFSTVVHTLNQAAFNGQGKIVPLDQRSFNLWQQGKNQIINFHYSTGHLSICWKYKYLQKELVHERQFDNVRNLSLLEQQQLAERMIQEMRPLIAQHQQNVLLRGREF
;
A
#
# COMPACT_ATOMS: atom_id res chain seq x y z
N MET A 1 -12.21 -24.46 -47.13
CA MET A 1 -12.27 -25.20 -45.84
C MET A 1 -11.08 -24.87 -44.95
N PHE A 2 -9.82 -25.00 -45.43
CA PHE A 2 -8.62 -24.56 -44.68
C PHE A 2 -8.60 -23.07 -44.33
N SER A 3 -8.96 -22.18 -45.27
CA SER A 3 -8.98 -20.73 -45.02
C SER A 3 -10.00 -20.33 -43.95
N SER A 4 -11.12 -21.05 -43.85
CA SER A 4 -12.18 -20.79 -42.87
C SER A 4 -11.74 -21.16 -41.44
N ILE A 5 -10.98 -22.25 -41.28
CA ILE A 5 -10.46 -22.70 -39.97
C ILE A 5 -9.40 -21.72 -39.45
N VAL A 6 -8.53 -21.21 -40.33
CA VAL A 6 -7.52 -20.20 -39.97
C VAL A 6 -8.17 -18.89 -39.50
N ILE A 7 -9.24 -18.46 -40.17
CA ILE A 7 -9.99 -17.24 -39.79
C ILE A 7 -10.61 -17.40 -38.39
N ILE A 8 -11.21 -18.56 -38.09
CA ILE A 8 -11.80 -18.83 -36.77
C ILE A 8 -10.72 -18.84 -35.69
N GLY A 9 -9.56 -19.46 -35.95
CA GLY A 9 -8.43 -19.46 -35.01
C GLY A 9 -7.91 -18.05 -34.71
N LEU A 10 -7.77 -17.21 -35.73
CA LEU A 10 -7.37 -15.80 -35.56
C LEU A 10 -8.40 -14.98 -34.78
N ALA A 11 -9.70 -15.24 -34.99
CA ALA A 11 -10.75 -14.56 -34.24
C ALA A 11 -10.75 -14.91 -32.74
N ILE A 12 -10.50 -16.18 -32.39
CA ILE A 12 -10.40 -16.62 -30.98
C ILE A 12 -9.16 -15.99 -30.31
N LEU A 13 -8.02 -15.96 -30.99
CA LEU A 13 -6.80 -15.32 -30.50
C LEU A 13 -7.00 -13.81 -30.31
N ALA A 14 -7.60 -13.12 -31.30
CA ALA A 14 -7.90 -11.70 -31.21
C ALA A 14 -8.87 -11.41 -30.05
N TYR A 15 -9.90 -12.23 -29.85
CA TYR A 15 -10.83 -12.10 -28.74
C TYR A 15 -10.14 -12.30 -27.38
N SER A 16 -9.25 -13.29 -27.25
CA SER A 16 -8.49 -13.53 -26.02
C SER A 16 -7.54 -12.38 -25.69
N LEU A 17 -6.83 -11.85 -26.69
CA LEU A 17 -5.98 -10.67 -26.55
C LEU A 17 -6.79 -9.42 -26.20
N PHE A 18 -7.96 -9.25 -26.79
CA PHE A 18 -8.86 -8.13 -26.50
C PHE A 18 -9.40 -8.20 -25.07
N LYS A 19 -9.86 -9.37 -24.62
CA LYS A 19 -10.31 -9.61 -23.23
C LYS A 19 -9.23 -9.31 -22.20
N PHE A 20 -7.98 -9.70 -22.48
CA PHE A 20 -6.84 -9.42 -21.61
C PHE A 20 -6.46 -7.94 -21.63
N SER A 21 -6.48 -7.30 -22.79
CA SER A 21 -6.25 -5.86 -22.92
C SER A 21 -7.32 -5.02 -22.23
N SER A 22 -8.60 -5.44 -22.31
CA SER A 22 -9.72 -4.76 -21.64
C SER A 22 -9.62 -4.85 -20.11
N ALA A 23 -9.26 -6.01 -19.57
CA ALA A 23 -9.00 -6.15 -18.13
C ALA A 23 -7.84 -5.26 -17.65
N LEU A 24 -6.80 -5.12 -18.48
CA LEU A 24 -5.67 -4.22 -18.19
C LEU A 24 -6.00 -2.73 -18.40
N SER A 25 -7.05 -2.38 -19.15
CA SER A 25 -7.51 -1.01 -19.31
C SER A 25 -8.49 -0.60 -18.22
N GLU A 26 -9.34 -1.52 -17.74
CA GLU A 26 -10.21 -1.28 -16.58
C GLU A 26 -9.37 -0.97 -15.32
N ASP A 27 -8.27 -1.70 -15.10
CA ASP A 27 -7.28 -1.43 -14.05
C ASP A 27 -6.59 -0.06 -14.17
N ARG A 28 -6.54 0.55 -15.37
CA ARG A 28 -5.96 1.89 -15.59
C ARG A 28 -7.00 2.99 -15.41
N TYR A 29 -8.23 2.76 -15.85
CA TYR A 29 -9.29 3.76 -15.79
C TYR A 29 -9.72 4.06 -14.34
N GLU A 30 -9.71 3.06 -13.45
CA GLU A 30 -9.95 3.27 -12.01
C GLU A 30 -8.85 4.11 -11.31
N LEU A 31 -7.64 4.15 -11.86
CA LEU A 31 -6.50 4.92 -11.32
C LEU A 31 -6.42 6.35 -11.90
N GLU A 32 -7.23 6.69 -12.91
CA GLU A 32 -7.23 8.01 -13.57
C GLU A 32 -8.22 9.02 -12.97
N GLU A 33 -9.31 8.59 -12.32
CA GLU A 33 -10.28 9.52 -11.69
C GLU A 33 -9.97 9.88 -10.23
N GLN A 34 -9.27 9.02 -9.49
CA GLN A 34 -8.94 9.24 -8.08
C GLN A 34 -7.56 8.66 -7.74
N SER A 35 -6.69 9.45 -7.12
CA SER A 35 -5.37 8.98 -6.70
C SER A 35 -5.49 7.89 -5.62
N LEU A 36 -4.51 6.99 -5.55
CA LEU A 36 -4.49 5.94 -4.53
C LEU A 36 -4.62 6.48 -3.10
N ALA A 37 -4.01 7.64 -2.84
CA ALA A 37 -4.08 8.28 -1.52
C ALA A 37 -5.48 8.81 -1.20
N GLU A 38 -6.25 9.25 -2.19
CA GLU A 38 -7.65 9.67 -2.00
C GLU A 38 -8.57 8.46 -1.79
N LYS A 39 -8.36 7.37 -2.54
CA LYS A 39 -9.10 6.10 -2.38
C LYS A 39 -9.01 5.58 -0.94
N PHE A 40 -7.81 5.65 -0.35
CA PHE A 40 -7.54 5.22 1.02
C PHE A 40 -7.39 6.41 2.00
N SER A 41 -8.09 7.52 1.75
CA SER A 41 -7.92 8.77 2.50
C SER A 41 -8.13 8.61 4.01
N THR A 42 -9.08 7.79 4.46
CA THR A 42 -9.28 7.50 5.88
C THR A 42 -8.09 6.75 6.46
N VAL A 43 -7.57 5.74 5.75
CA VAL A 43 -6.37 5.01 6.20
C VAL A 43 -5.18 5.96 6.32
N VAL A 44 -4.96 6.78 5.28
CA VAL A 44 -3.87 7.76 5.25
C VAL A 44 -4.00 8.76 6.38
N HIS A 45 -5.20 9.34 6.59
CA HIS A 45 -5.44 10.30 7.66
C HIS A 45 -5.14 9.70 9.03
N THR A 46 -5.69 8.52 9.32
CA THR A 46 -5.55 7.87 10.63
C THR A 46 -4.10 7.46 10.91
N LEU A 47 -3.40 6.91 9.92
CA LEU A 47 -1.96 6.64 10.05
C LEU A 47 -1.13 7.91 10.17
N ASN A 48 -1.51 8.99 9.48
CA ASN A 48 -0.84 10.29 9.60
C ASN A 48 -1.00 10.90 10.99
N GLN A 49 -2.19 10.82 11.58
CA GLN A 49 -2.41 11.25 12.96
C GLN A 49 -1.55 10.45 13.94
N ALA A 50 -1.53 9.13 13.81
CA ALA A 50 -0.80 8.26 14.72
C ALA A 50 0.74 8.37 14.59
N ALA A 51 1.25 8.53 13.37
CA ALA A 51 2.68 8.52 13.09
C ALA A 51 3.27 9.94 13.10
N PHE A 52 2.60 10.91 12.51
CA PHE A 52 3.17 12.23 12.23
C PHE A 52 2.36 13.37 12.84
N ASN A 53 1.42 13.09 13.75
CA ASN A 53 0.51 14.08 14.35
C ASN A 53 -0.23 14.90 13.28
N GLY A 54 -0.58 14.25 12.15
CA GLY A 54 -1.28 14.89 11.02
C GLY A 54 -0.40 15.76 10.12
N GLN A 55 0.91 15.85 10.36
CA GLN A 55 1.84 16.71 9.61
C GLN A 55 2.62 15.97 8.52
N GLY A 56 2.39 14.67 8.36
CA GLY A 56 2.95 13.86 7.28
C GLY A 56 2.41 14.31 5.93
N LYS A 57 3.27 14.23 4.92
CA LYS A 57 2.98 14.55 3.53
C LYS A 57 2.97 13.29 2.69
N ILE A 58 2.05 13.25 1.72
CA ILE A 58 2.02 12.21 0.70
C ILE A 58 3.11 12.55 -0.33
N VAL A 59 3.97 11.58 -0.62
CA VAL A 59 5.00 11.65 -1.65
C VAL A 59 4.72 10.51 -2.63
N PRO A 60 4.12 10.80 -3.81
CA PRO A 60 3.87 9.80 -4.83
C PRO A 60 5.18 9.14 -5.26
N LEU A 61 5.14 7.82 -5.48
CA LEU A 61 6.26 7.07 -6.04
C LEU A 61 5.92 6.60 -7.46
N ASP A 62 4.72 6.04 -7.62
CA ASP A 62 4.12 5.64 -8.89
C ASP A 62 2.59 5.68 -8.80
N GLN A 63 1.88 5.19 -9.81
CA GLN A 63 0.40 5.17 -9.84
C GLN A 63 -0.23 4.28 -8.75
N ARG A 64 0.52 3.28 -8.28
CA ARG A 64 0.10 2.21 -7.36
C ARG A 64 0.80 2.31 -6.01
N SER A 65 1.68 3.27 -5.80
CA SER A 65 2.39 3.41 -4.53
C SER A 65 2.74 4.85 -4.17
N PHE A 66 2.72 5.14 -2.87
CA PHE A 66 3.13 6.41 -2.32
C PHE A 66 3.71 6.23 -0.92
N ASN A 67 4.47 7.23 -0.48
CA ASN A 67 4.95 7.33 0.89
C ASN A 67 4.15 8.38 1.66
N LEU A 68 3.89 8.10 2.93
CA LEU A 68 3.55 9.09 3.92
C LEU A 68 4.78 9.36 4.78
N TRP A 69 5.24 10.60 4.75
CA TRP A 69 6.53 10.98 5.33
C TRP A 69 6.53 12.42 5.86
N GLN A 70 7.34 12.68 6.88
CA GLN A 70 7.60 14.02 7.39
C GLN A 70 9.10 14.23 7.57
N GLN A 71 9.60 15.39 7.13
CA GLN A 71 10.99 15.78 7.34
C GLN A 71 11.36 15.80 8.83
N GLY A 72 12.52 15.24 9.16
CA GLY A 72 13.03 15.19 10.54
C GLY A 72 12.37 14.12 11.42
N LYS A 73 11.43 13.32 10.89
CA LYS A 73 10.88 12.15 11.60
C LYS A 73 11.64 10.89 11.21
N ASN A 74 11.80 10.00 12.17
CA ASN A 74 12.54 8.75 11.99
C ASN A 74 11.66 7.61 11.48
N GLN A 75 10.63 7.91 10.69
CA GLN A 75 9.73 6.91 10.17
C GLN A 75 9.11 7.31 8.85
N ILE A 76 8.69 6.30 8.10
CA ILE A 76 8.03 6.40 6.81
C ILE A 76 7.02 5.26 6.69
N ILE A 77 5.88 5.54 6.08
CA ILE A 77 4.87 4.53 5.79
C ILE A 77 4.71 4.48 4.28
N ASN A 78 5.01 3.33 3.69
CA ASN A 78 4.80 3.09 2.27
C ASN A 78 3.46 2.37 2.09
N PHE A 79 2.71 2.80 1.08
CA PHE A 79 1.47 2.18 0.64
C PHE A 79 1.68 1.66 -0.77
N HIS A 80 1.29 0.41 -1.01
CA HIS A 80 1.30 -0.20 -2.32
C HIS A 80 -0.01 -0.92 -2.57
N TYR A 81 -0.65 -0.66 -3.71
CA TYR A 81 -1.93 -1.25 -4.07
C TYR A 81 -1.84 -2.00 -5.39
N SER A 82 -2.22 -3.28 -5.36
CA SER A 82 -2.19 -4.13 -6.54
C SER A 82 -3.24 -5.23 -6.44
N THR A 83 -3.95 -5.49 -7.54
CA THR A 83 -4.89 -6.63 -7.69
C THR A 83 -5.96 -6.71 -6.57
N GLY A 84 -6.38 -5.56 -6.02
CA GLY A 84 -7.37 -5.53 -4.93
C GLY A 84 -6.79 -5.72 -3.52
N HIS A 85 -5.46 -5.74 -3.38
CA HIS A 85 -4.74 -5.81 -2.11
C HIS A 85 -4.05 -4.48 -1.81
N LEU A 86 -4.10 -4.03 -0.56
CA LEU A 86 -3.30 -2.91 -0.06
C LEU A 86 -2.23 -3.45 0.89
N SER A 87 -0.97 -3.27 0.52
CA SER A 87 0.17 -3.50 1.40
C SER A 87 0.62 -2.20 2.04
N ILE A 88 0.79 -2.20 3.35
CA ILE A 88 1.30 -1.08 4.12
C ILE A 88 2.58 -1.51 4.81
N CYS A 89 3.70 -0.88 4.45
CA CYS A 89 5.01 -1.10 5.08
C CYS A 89 5.37 0.12 5.93
N TRP A 90 5.42 -0.05 7.26
CA TRP A 90 5.83 0.98 8.20
C TRP A 90 7.25 0.72 8.67
N LYS A 91 8.15 1.65 8.35
CA LYS A 91 9.55 1.63 8.78
C LYS A 91 9.77 2.66 9.87
N TYR A 92 10.46 2.28 10.94
CA TYR A 92 10.81 3.12 12.08
C TYR A 92 12.29 2.96 12.42
N LYS A 93 13.00 4.06 12.65
CA LYS A 93 14.44 4.08 12.93
C LYS A 93 14.72 4.64 14.32
N TYR A 94 15.56 3.93 15.07
CA TYR A 94 16.01 4.36 16.39
C TYR A 94 17.49 4.03 16.57
N LEU A 95 18.31 5.03 16.88
CA LEU A 95 19.77 4.92 17.02
C LEU A 95 20.44 4.11 15.89
N GLN A 96 20.13 4.48 14.64
CA GLN A 96 20.63 3.82 13.42
C GLN A 96 20.14 2.37 13.19
N LYS A 97 19.30 1.82 14.05
CA LYS A 97 18.67 0.51 13.86
C LYS A 97 17.24 0.67 13.35
N GLU A 98 16.92 -0.07 12.31
CA GLU A 98 15.62 -0.02 11.63
C GLU A 98 14.72 -1.17 12.10
N LEU A 99 13.45 -0.83 12.32
CA LEU A 99 12.32 -1.72 12.49
C LEU A 99 11.46 -1.60 11.23
N VAL A 100 11.09 -2.73 10.64
CA VAL A 100 10.19 -2.80 9.50
C VAL A 100 9.02 -3.69 9.88
N HIS A 101 7.79 -3.17 9.73
CA HIS A 101 6.57 -3.94 9.88
C HIS A 101 5.74 -3.79 8.61
N GLU A 102 5.31 -4.90 8.03
CA GLU A 102 4.52 -4.91 6.81
C GLU A 102 3.23 -5.71 7.02
N ARG A 103 2.13 -5.16 6.50
CA ARG A 103 0.82 -5.81 6.53
C ARG A 103 0.13 -5.70 5.18
N GLN A 104 -0.33 -6.83 4.66
CA GLN A 104 -1.22 -6.89 3.51
C GLN A 104 -2.67 -7.00 3.99
N PHE A 105 -3.54 -6.26 3.30
CA PHE A 105 -4.99 -6.30 3.46
C PHE A 105 -5.62 -6.69 2.13
N ASP A 106 -6.42 -7.75 2.15
CA ASP A 106 -7.02 -8.33 0.96
C ASP A 106 -8.43 -7.79 0.71
N ASN A 107 -8.88 -7.85 -0.55
CA ASN A 107 -10.23 -7.47 -0.98
C ASN A 107 -10.63 -6.02 -0.64
N VAL A 108 -9.69 -5.09 -0.71
CA VAL A 108 -9.88 -3.70 -0.27
C VAL A 108 -10.43 -2.77 -1.36
N ARG A 109 -11.01 -3.31 -2.43
CA ARG A 109 -11.52 -2.51 -3.56
C ARG A 109 -12.59 -1.52 -3.14
N ASN A 110 -13.52 -1.96 -2.29
CA ASN A 110 -14.76 -1.25 -1.94
C ASN A 110 -14.93 -1.15 -0.42
N LEU A 111 -13.87 -0.74 0.29
CA LEU A 111 -13.97 -0.56 1.74
C LEU A 111 -14.82 0.66 2.09
N SER A 112 -15.75 0.49 3.03
CA SER A 112 -16.40 1.58 3.73
C SER A 112 -15.40 2.38 4.58
N LEU A 113 -15.78 3.61 4.96
CA LEU A 113 -14.96 4.46 5.84
C LEU A 113 -14.63 3.76 7.18
N LEU A 114 -15.59 2.99 7.72
CA LEU A 114 -15.39 2.24 8.96
C LEU A 114 -14.36 1.11 8.79
N GLU A 115 -14.43 0.37 7.68
CA GLU A 115 -13.45 -0.70 7.40
C GLU A 115 -12.05 -0.14 7.16
N GLN A 116 -11.95 1.01 6.47
CA GLN A 116 -10.67 1.72 6.33
C GLN A 116 -10.11 2.17 7.70
N GLN A 117 -10.97 2.68 8.58
CA GLN A 117 -10.59 3.06 9.94
C GLN A 117 -10.06 1.85 10.73
N GLN A 118 -10.78 0.72 10.70
CA GLN A 118 -10.37 -0.51 11.37
C GLN A 118 -9.04 -1.08 10.84
N LEU A 119 -8.83 -0.98 9.52
CA LEU A 119 -7.58 -1.36 8.87
C LEU A 119 -6.40 -0.55 9.41
N ALA A 120 -6.56 0.78 9.46
CA ALA A 120 -5.53 1.69 9.98
C ALA A 120 -5.26 1.44 11.47
N GLU A 121 -6.31 1.27 12.28
CA GLU A 121 -6.20 0.98 13.70
C GLU A 121 -5.46 -0.33 13.96
N ARG A 122 -5.72 -1.38 13.17
CA ARG A 122 -4.98 -2.64 13.27
C ARG A 122 -3.48 -2.44 13.04
N MET A 123 -3.12 -1.70 12.00
CA MET A 123 -1.71 -1.39 11.71
C MET A 123 -1.05 -0.61 12.87
N ILE A 124 -1.77 0.33 13.48
CA ILE A 124 -1.29 1.09 14.65
C ILE A 124 -1.11 0.18 15.88
N GLN A 125 -2.09 -0.68 16.15
CA GLN A 125 -2.07 -1.60 17.28
C GLN A 125 -0.92 -2.61 17.16
N GLU A 126 -0.59 -3.06 15.95
CA GLU A 126 0.57 -3.91 15.68
C GLU A 126 1.89 -3.14 15.85
N MET A 127 2.00 -1.93 15.28
CA MET A 127 3.26 -1.19 15.26
C MET A 127 3.69 -0.64 16.63
N ARG A 128 2.75 -0.18 17.47
CA ARG A 128 3.07 0.42 18.78
C ARG A 128 3.92 -0.47 19.70
N PRO A 129 3.53 -1.72 20.00
CA PRO A 129 4.35 -2.59 20.84
C PRO A 129 5.70 -2.93 20.19
N LEU A 130 5.74 -3.07 18.85
CA LEU A 130 6.99 -3.32 18.11
C LEU A 130 7.98 -2.16 18.27
N ILE A 131 7.52 -0.90 18.19
CA ILE A 131 8.36 0.28 18.42
C ILE A 131 8.92 0.28 19.85
N ALA A 132 8.07 0.05 20.85
CA ALA A 132 8.49 0.05 22.25
C ALA A 132 9.55 -1.03 22.52
N GLN A 133 9.30 -2.26 22.03
CA GLN A 133 10.23 -3.36 22.14
C GLN A 133 11.54 -3.10 21.39
N HIS A 134 11.46 -2.53 20.18
CA HIS A 134 12.64 -2.17 19.39
C HIS A 134 13.53 -1.17 20.13
N GLN A 135 12.94 -0.11 20.68
CA GLN A 135 13.68 0.89 21.47
C GLN A 135 14.36 0.26 22.68
N GLN A 136 13.66 -0.58 23.43
CA GLN A 136 14.23 -1.28 24.58
C GLN A 136 15.40 -2.19 24.16
N ASN A 137 15.23 -2.98 23.10
CA ASN A 137 16.27 -3.88 22.61
C ASN A 137 17.51 -3.14 22.13
N VAL A 138 17.33 -2.02 21.43
CA VAL A 138 18.44 -1.18 20.95
C VAL A 138 19.18 -0.55 22.13
N LEU A 139 18.47 -0.09 23.17
CA LEU A 139 19.08 0.47 24.37
C LEU A 139 19.83 -0.58 25.21
N LEU A 140 19.31 -1.80 25.33
CA LEU A 140 19.98 -2.87 26.09
C LEU A 140 21.27 -3.31 25.39
N ARG A 141 21.20 -3.60 24.09
CA ARG A 141 22.39 -3.98 23.29
C ARG A 141 23.43 -2.87 23.20
N GLY A 142 23.00 -1.60 23.25
CA GLY A 142 23.91 -0.46 23.25
C GLY A 142 24.71 -0.27 24.55
N ARG A 143 24.35 -0.95 25.65
CA ARG A 143 25.06 -0.91 26.95
C ARG A 143 26.07 -2.04 27.13
N GLU A 144 26.11 -3.00 26.20
CA GLU A 144 27.06 -4.12 26.22
C GLU A 144 28.41 -3.77 25.55
N PHE A 145 28.56 -2.53 25.11
CA PHE A 145 29.77 -1.93 24.52
C PHE A 145 30.19 -0.71 25.33
#